data_AF-A0A7R7JB50-F1
#
_entry.id   AF-A0A7R7JB50-F1
#
_cell.length_a   1.000
_cell.length_b   1.000
_cell.length_c   1.000
_cell.angle_alpha   90.00
_cell.angle_beta   90.00
_cell.angle_gamma   90.00
#
_symmetry.space_group_name_H-M   'P 1'
#
loop_
_entity.id
_entity.type
_entity.pdbx_description
1 polymer ?
#
loop_
_entity_poly.entity_id
_entity_poly.type
_entity_poly.pdbx_seq_one_letter_code
_entity_poly.pdbx_strand_id
1 'polypeptide(L)'
;MHKLSYAILVASTITLTGTATAASERTCSYVYDSAGMVVRDSAGDCVRTSGWRPEGAIAECEPDMKKPEPVAEPEPEPAPVPAPQPVYKTVNLGAGALFDLNSDALRAEGKRELDQLVSDLGQLSDVQSIQIAGHTDSTGDAAYNKDLSVRRANAVKNYLLEKGVDPSIMTTVGWGETKPIADNSTRAGRAQNRRVEITISGEQRVQ
;
A
#
# COMPACT_ATOMS: atom_id res chain seq x y z
N MET A 1 -7.83 -54.39 21.46
CA MET A 1 -9.28 -54.22 21.36
C MET A 1 -9.59 -52.75 21.56
N HIS A 2 -10.30 -52.15 20.58
CA HIS A 2 -11.08 -50.87 20.60
C HIS A 2 -10.26 -49.56 20.64
N LYS A 3 -10.00 -48.87 19.51
CA LYS A 3 -10.87 -47.97 18.70
C LYS A 3 -11.50 -46.83 19.51
N LEU A 4 -11.19 -45.58 19.14
CA LEU A 4 -12.17 -44.49 18.96
C LEU A 4 -11.56 -43.32 18.20
N SER A 5 -11.94 -43.25 16.92
CA SER A 5 -11.84 -42.08 16.04
C SER A 5 -12.92 -41.06 16.43
N TYR A 6 -12.66 -39.77 16.30
CA TYR A 6 -13.69 -38.73 16.35
C TYR A 6 -13.57 -37.81 15.14
N ALA A 7 -14.67 -37.71 14.40
CA ALA A 7 -14.89 -36.83 13.26
C ALA A 7 -15.90 -35.77 13.67
N ILE A 8 -15.68 -34.49 13.34
CA ILE A 8 -16.72 -33.45 13.35
C ILE A 8 -16.56 -32.51 12.13
N LEU A 9 -17.72 -32.12 11.63
CA LEU A 9 -18.13 -31.52 10.35
C LEU A 9 -17.83 -30.02 10.12
N VAL A 10 -18.02 -29.68 8.84
CA VAL A 10 -17.87 -28.45 8.04
C VAL A 10 -18.81 -27.29 8.43
N ALA A 11 -18.40 -26.04 8.21
CA ALA A 11 -19.31 -24.91 8.00
C ALA A 11 -18.76 -23.91 6.97
N SER A 12 -19.43 -23.80 5.82
CA SER A 12 -19.15 -22.85 4.73
C SER A 12 -19.93 -21.55 4.95
N THR A 13 -19.26 -20.40 4.89
CA THR A 13 -19.91 -19.07 4.99
C THR A 13 -20.15 -18.48 3.59
N ILE A 14 -21.44 -18.25 3.27
CA ILE A 14 -21.91 -17.51 2.11
C ILE A 14 -22.03 -16.04 2.51
N THR A 15 -21.33 -15.13 1.83
CA THR A 15 -21.52 -13.68 2.00
C THR A 15 -22.52 -13.16 0.97
N LEU A 16 -23.67 -12.68 1.44
CA LEU A 16 -24.64 -11.91 0.65
C LEU A 16 -24.08 -10.52 0.35
N THR A 17 -24.04 -10.13 -0.92
CA THR A 17 -23.89 -8.73 -1.35
C THR A 17 -25.25 -8.05 -1.39
N GLY A 18 -25.47 -7.03 -0.54
CA GLY A 18 -26.66 -6.19 -0.58
C GLY A 18 -26.51 -5.05 -1.59
N THR A 19 -27.46 -4.90 -2.50
CA THR A 19 -27.61 -3.71 -3.34
C THR A 19 -28.58 -2.74 -2.65
N ALA A 20 -28.14 -1.50 -2.43
CA ALA A 20 -29.00 -0.43 -1.93
C ALA A 20 -29.90 0.07 -3.08
N THR A 21 -31.22 0.15 -2.85
CA THR A 21 -32.16 0.81 -3.76
C THR A 21 -32.48 2.21 -3.24
N ALA A 22 -32.24 3.23 -4.06
CA ALA A 22 -32.61 4.62 -3.77
C ALA A 22 -34.13 4.80 -3.87
N ALA A 23 -34.76 5.40 -2.84
CA ALA A 23 -36.18 5.71 -2.81
C ALA A 23 -36.48 7.03 -3.56
N SER A 24 -37.57 7.02 -4.34
CA SER A 24 -37.96 8.00 -5.37
C SER A 24 -38.69 9.25 -4.82
N GLU A 25 -38.23 10.45 -5.20
CA GLU A 25 -38.70 11.81 -4.85
C GLU A 25 -40.10 12.24 -5.39
N ARG A 26 -41.07 11.33 -5.51
CA ARG A 26 -42.30 11.60 -6.29
C ARG A 26 -43.44 12.33 -5.56
N THR A 27 -43.32 12.70 -4.29
CA THR A 27 -44.54 12.95 -3.48
C THR A 27 -44.91 14.40 -3.19
N CYS A 28 -44.14 15.40 -3.63
CA CYS A 28 -44.36 16.77 -3.13
C CYS A 28 -44.93 17.79 -4.12
N SER A 29 -45.17 17.48 -5.41
CA SER A 29 -45.52 18.54 -6.38
C SER A 29 -47.00 18.94 -6.44
N TYR A 30 -47.94 18.02 -6.21
CA TYR A 30 -49.39 18.29 -6.33
C TYR A 30 -50.15 17.92 -5.05
N VAL A 31 -51.32 18.52 -4.87
CA VAL A 31 -52.27 18.18 -3.79
C VAL A 31 -53.10 16.97 -4.23
N TYR A 32 -53.19 15.97 -3.36
CA TYR A 32 -53.99 14.76 -3.58
C TYR A 32 -55.12 14.66 -2.57
N ASP A 33 -56.25 14.10 -2.97
CA ASP A 33 -57.34 13.74 -2.08
C ASP A 33 -57.08 12.41 -1.34
N SER A 34 -58.01 11.99 -0.48
CA SER A 34 -57.91 10.74 0.28
C SER A 34 -57.99 9.48 -0.59
N ALA A 35 -58.47 9.59 -1.84
CA ALA A 35 -58.48 8.50 -2.81
C ALA A 35 -57.19 8.45 -3.64
N GLY A 36 -56.29 9.41 -3.46
CA GLY A 36 -55.02 9.51 -4.18
C GLY A 36 -55.15 10.19 -5.55
N MET A 37 -56.27 10.87 -5.83
CA MET A 37 -56.48 11.61 -7.06
C MET A 37 -55.97 13.05 -6.92
N VAL A 38 -55.40 13.62 -7.99
CA VAL A 38 -54.95 15.01 -7.97
C VAL A 38 -56.15 15.96 -7.86
N VAL A 39 -56.09 16.87 -6.90
CA VAL A 39 -57.14 17.88 -6.70
C VAL A 39 -57.07 18.91 -7.83
N ARG A 40 -58.23 19.27 -8.38
CA ARG A 40 -58.38 20.31 -9.40
C ARG A 40 -59.20 21.48 -8.87
N ASP A 41 -58.91 22.68 -9.34
CA ASP A 41 -59.68 23.89 -8.98
C ASP A 41 -60.95 24.04 -9.84
N SER A 42 -61.68 25.15 -9.66
CA SER A 42 -62.91 25.43 -10.41
C SER A 42 -62.71 25.67 -11.91
N ALA A 43 -61.48 25.95 -12.36
CA ALA A 43 -61.13 26.07 -13.77
C ALA A 43 -60.75 24.71 -14.39
N GLY A 44 -60.54 23.68 -13.55
CA GLY A 44 -60.14 22.34 -13.96
C GLY A 44 -58.64 22.09 -13.91
N ASP A 45 -57.87 23.06 -13.40
CA ASP A 45 -56.41 23.02 -13.31
C ASP A 45 -55.95 22.25 -12.06
N CYS A 46 -54.89 21.46 -12.18
CA CYS A 46 -54.33 20.71 -11.06
C CYS A 46 -53.73 21.64 -9.99
N VAL A 47 -54.09 21.41 -8.73
CA VAL A 47 -53.59 22.22 -7.61
C VAL A 47 -52.17 21.79 -7.24
N ARG A 48 -51.23 22.70 -7.44
CA ARG A 48 -49.81 22.56 -7.09
C ARG A 48 -49.59 22.85 -5.60
N THR A 49 -48.63 22.18 -4.96
CA THR A 49 -48.20 22.54 -3.60
C THR A 49 -47.23 23.72 -3.63
N SER A 50 -46.90 24.30 -2.46
CA SER A 50 -45.85 25.33 -2.34
C SER A 50 -44.45 24.81 -2.67
N GLY A 51 -44.25 23.49 -2.72
CA GLY A 51 -42.99 22.84 -3.06
C GLY A 51 -42.91 22.37 -4.52
N TRP A 52 -43.82 22.83 -5.39
CA TRP A 52 -43.86 22.39 -6.78
C TRP A 52 -42.55 22.72 -7.51
N ARG A 53 -42.00 21.72 -8.19
CA ARG A 53 -40.87 21.85 -9.12
C ARG A 53 -41.19 21.10 -10.42
N PRO A 54 -40.68 21.55 -11.59
CA PRO A 54 -40.97 20.92 -12.88
C PRO A 54 -40.59 19.43 -12.95
N GLU A 55 -39.61 19.01 -12.16
CA GLU A 55 -39.12 17.62 -12.16
C GLU A 55 -40.14 16.63 -11.60
N GLY A 56 -41.08 17.11 -10.78
CA GLY A 56 -42.20 16.32 -10.26
C GLY A 56 -43.52 16.58 -11.00
N ALA A 57 -43.48 17.22 -12.18
CA ALA A 57 -44.66 17.36 -13.04
C ALA A 57 -45.18 15.97 -13.46
N ILE A 58 -46.50 15.79 -13.42
CA ILE A 58 -47.15 14.58 -13.93
C ILE A 58 -47.86 14.91 -15.24
N ALA A 59 -47.80 13.97 -16.19
CA ALA A 59 -48.31 14.17 -17.54
C ALA A 59 -49.81 14.52 -17.59
N GLU A 60 -50.60 14.08 -16.61
CA GLU A 60 -52.04 14.43 -16.51
C GLU A 60 -52.25 15.93 -16.27
N CYS A 61 -51.35 16.57 -15.52
CA CYS A 61 -51.47 17.97 -15.13
C CYS A 61 -50.68 18.91 -16.04
N GLU A 62 -49.63 18.40 -16.70
CA GLU A 62 -48.75 19.19 -17.57
C GLU A 62 -48.50 18.43 -18.88
N PRO A 63 -49.52 18.25 -19.74
CA PRO A 63 -49.40 17.42 -20.94
C PRO A 63 -48.39 17.98 -21.96
N ASP A 64 -48.15 19.29 -21.95
CA ASP A 64 -47.21 19.96 -22.86
C ASP A 64 -45.77 19.99 -22.33
N MET A 65 -45.52 19.54 -21.08
CA MET A 65 -44.16 19.44 -20.56
C MET A 65 -43.45 18.26 -21.20
N LYS A 66 -42.54 18.56 -22.14
CA LYS A 66 -41.53 17.60 -22.56
C LYS A 66 -40.71 17.22 -21.34
N LYS A 67 -40.81 15.96 -20.90
CA LYS A 67 -39.89 15.38 -19.92
C LYS A 67 -38.48 15.77 -20.35
N PRO A 68 -37.67 16.41 -19.49
CA PRO A 68 -36.28 16.65 -19.84
C PRO A 68 -35.69 15.31 -20.23
N GLU A 69 -35.20 15.21 -21.46
CA GLU A 69 -34.42 14.04 -21.85
C GLU A 69 -33.32 13.89 -20.79
N PRO A 70 -33.08 12.66 -20.28
CA PRO A 70 -32.00 12.45 -19.34
C PRO A 70 -30.75 13.07 -19.97
N VAL A 71 -30.24 14.14 -19.36
CA VAL A 71 -28.96 14.70 -19.78
C VAL A 71 -28.01 13.54 -19.59
N ALA A 72 -27.48 13.03 -20.71
CA ALA A 72 -26.50 11.95 -20.66
C ALA A 72 -25.39 12.44 -19.73
N GLU A 73 -25.26 11.78 -18.58
CA GLU A 73 -24.14 12.02 -17.68
C GLU A 73 -22.88 11.85 -18.53
N PRO A 74 -21.96 12.85 -18.56
CA PRO A 74 -20.75 12.72 -19.35
C PRO A 74 -20.08 11.42 -18.94
N GLU A 75 -19.76 10.59 -19.92
CA GLU A 75 -19.05 9.33 -19.69
C GLU A 75 -17.82 9.65 -18.81
N PRO A 76 -17.64 8.99 -17.66
CA PRO A 76 -16.56 9.32 -16.75
C PRO A 76 -15.25 9.23 -17.53
N GLU A 77 -14.46 10.31 -17.52
CA GLU A 77 -13.13 10.29 -18.11
C GLU A 77 -12.39 9.05 -17.58
N PRO A 78 -11.66 8.31 -18.43
CA PRO A 78 -10.91 7.14 -17.98
C PRO A 78 -10.02 7.57 -16.82
N ALA A 79 -10.19 6.89 -15.68
CA ALA A 79 -9.43 7.19 -14.47
C ALA A 79 -7.94 7.30 -14.80
N PRO A 80 -7.20 8.24 -14.20
CA PRO A 80 -5.76 8.35 -14.43
C PRO A 80 -5.14 6.99 -14.13
N VAL A 81 -4.35 6.48 -15.08
CA VAL A 81 -3.61 5.22 -14.93
C VAL A 81 -2.87 5.29 -13.58
N PRO A 82 -2.98 4.26 -12.70
CA PRO A 82 -2.25 4.26 -11.44
C PRO A 82 -0.77 4.50 -11.72
N ALA A 83 -0.18 5.49 -11.05
CA ALA A 83 1.26 5.71 -11.14
C ALA A 83 2.00 4.40 -10.86
N PRO A 84 3.08 4.08 -11.60
CA PRO A 84 3.88 2.89 -11.33
C PRO A 84 4.27 2.87 -9.85
N GLN A 85 3.95 1.78 -9.16
CA GLN A 85 4.33 1.63 -7.76
C GLN A 85 5.83 1.26 -7.69
N PRO A 86 6.60 1.86 -6.77
CA PRO A 86 8.00 1.50 -6.60
C PRO A 86 8.12 0.04 -6.15
N VAL A 87 9.00 -0.70 -6.82
CA VAL A 87 9.41 -2.05 -6.47
C VAL A 87 10.53 -1.96 -5.43
N TYR A 88 10.39 -2.69 -4.32
CA TYR A 88 11.40 -2.76 -3.26
C TYR A 88 12.15 -4.10 -3.33
N LYS A 89 13.49 -4.05 -3.39
CA LYS A 89 14.38 -5.21 -3.27
C LYS A 89 15.21 -5.07 -2.00
N THR A 90 15.09 -6.02 -1.07
CA THR A 90 15.90 -6.07 0.15
C THR A 90 16.95 -7.15 0.07
N VAL A 91 18.21 -6.80 0.32
CA VAL A 91 19.36 -7.70 0.36
C VAL A 91 19.94 -7.69 1.78
N ASN A 92 20.04 -8.86 2.41
CA ASN A 92 20.62 -9.01 3.74
C ASN A 92 22.00 -9.67 3.64
N LEU A 93 23.05 -8.96 4.06
CA LEU A 93 24.42 -9.44 4.04
C LEU A 93 24.90 -9.64 5.48
N GLY A 94 25.36 -10.85 5.81
CA GLY A 94 25.83 -11.17 7.15
C GLY A 94 27.13 -10.43 7.47
N ALA A 95 27.27 -9.93 8.70
CA ALA A 95 28.48 -9.20 9.10
C ALA A 95 29.74 -10.06 9.01
N GLY A 96 29.65 -11.38 9.17
CA GLY A 96 30.80 -12.28 8.99
C GLY A 96 31.24 -12.46 7.54
N ALA A 97 30.35 -12.22 6.57
CA ALA A 97 30.71 -12.18 5.16
C ALA A 97 31.40 -10.85 4.80
N LEU A 98 30.90 -9.76 5.39
CA LEU A 98 31.37 -8.40 5.10
C LEU A 98 32.61 -7.97 5.89
N PHE A 99 32.74 -8.33 7.16
CA PHE A 99 33.67 -7.72 8.11
C PHE A 99 34.33 -8.75 9.04
N ASP A 100 35.46 -8.36 9.60
CA ASP A 100 36.04 -9.05 10.76
C ASP A 100 35.31 -8.71 12.07
N LEU A 101 35.58 -9.50 13.11
CA LEU A 101 35.00 -9.28 14.45
C LEU A 101 35.35 -7.87 14.94
N ASN A 102 34.34 -7.13 15.42
CA ASN A 102 34.46 -5.74 15.88
C ASN A 102 35.07 -4.75 14.87
N SER A 103 35.10 -5.11 13.59
CA SER A 103 35.64 -4.27 12.52
C SER A 103 34.54 -3.73 11.61
N ASP A 104 34.81 -2.59 10.99
CA ASP A 104 34.10 -1.98 9.87
C ASP A 104 34.92 -2.05 8.55
N ALA A 105 36.11 -2.65 8.58
CA ALA A 105 36.90 -2.90 7.38
C ALA A 105 36.29 -4.04 6.55
N LEU A 106 35.94 -3.74 5.30
CA LEU A 106 35.37 -4.71 4.37
C LEU A 106 36.39 -5.78 3.96
N ARG A 107 36.01 -7.04 4.15
CA ARG A 107 36.74 -8.23 3.70
C ARG A 107 36.67 -8.35 2.17
N ALA A 108 37.62 -9.08 1.59
CA ALA A 108 37.62 -9.37 0.15
C ALA A 108 36.35 -10.14 -0.27
N GLU A 109 35.89 -11.08 0.55
CA GLU A 109 34.62 -11.79 0.33
C GLU A 109 33.43 -10.82 0.24
N GLY A 110 33.30 -9.93 1.23
CA GLY A 110 32.21 -8.96 1.26
C GLY A 110 32.24 -7.97 0.10
N LYS A 111 33.43 -7.54 -0.32
CA LYS A 111 33.60 -6.73 -1.54
C LYS A 111 33.05 -7.43 -2.78
N ARG A 112 33.24 -8.75 -2.92
CA ARG A 112 32.66 -9.54 -4.03
C ARG A 112 31.13 -9.58 -3.99
N GLU A 113 30.54 -9.73 -2.80
CA GLU A 113 29.06 -9.68 -2.65
C GLU A 113 28.50 -8.30 -3.01
N LEU A 114 29.19 -7.24 -2.61
CA LEU A 114 28.82 -5.87 -2.98
C LEU A 114 29.03 -5.59 -4.48
N ASP A 115 30.04 -6.18 -5.11
CA ASP A 115 30.22 -6.10 -6.56
C ASP A 115 29.06 -6.76 -7.32
N GLN A 116 28.59 -7.91 -6.84
CA GLN A 116 27.39 -8.56 -7.40
C GLN A 116 26.16 -7.66 -7.21
N LEU A 117 26.00 -7.03 -6.05
CA LEU A 117 24.91 -6.08 -5.83
C LEU A 117 24.95 -4.91 -6.82
N VAL A 118 26.12 -4.35 -7.10
CA VAL A 118 26.27 -3.28 -8.11
C VAL A 118 25.89 -3.77 -9.51
N SER A 119 26.27 -5.01 -9.86
CA SER A 119 25.83 -5.62 -11.13
C SER A 119 24.31 -5.76 -11.20
N ASP A 120 23.67 -6.17 -10.12
CA ASP A 120 22.21 -6.29 -10.03
C ASP A 120 21.51 -4.92 -10.13
N LEU A 121 22.10 -3.86 -9.54
CA LEU A 121 21.57 -2.50 -9.64
C LEU A 121 21.52 -2.02 -11.10
N GLY A 122 22.51 -2.38 -11.92
CA GLY A 122 22.53 -2.06 -13.36
C GLY A 122 21.39 -2.70 -14.18
N GLN A 123 20.73 -3.72 -13.62
CA GLN A 123 19.57 -4.36 -14.25
C GLN A 123 18.25 -3.62 -13.98
N LEU A 124 18.21 -2.73 -12.99
CA LEU A 124 17.04 -1.90 -12.67
C LEU A 124 16.98 -0.68 -13.62
N SER A 125 15.77 -0.26 -13.98
CA SER A 125 15.56 0.84 -14.95
C SER A 125 15.73 2.20 -14.31
N ASP A 126 15.24 2.33 -13.08
CA ASP A 126 15.23 3.57 -12.33
C ASP A 126 15.39 3.25 -10.84
N VAL A 127 16.59 3.43 -10.29
CA VAL A 127 16.84 3.25 -8.86
C VAL A 127 16.59 4.57 -8.16
N GLN A 128 15.52 4.63 -7.38
CA GLN A 128 15.08 5.85 -6.69
C GLN A 128 15.81 6.05 -5.35
N SER A 129 16.01 4.98 -4.58
CA SER A 129 16.71 5.08 -3.30
C SER A 129 17.38 3.77 -2.89
N ILE A 130 18.45 3.88 -2.11
CA ILE A 130 19.18 2.80 -1.48
C ILE A 130 19.40 3.15 0.00
N GLN A 131 18.80 2.38 0.89
CA GLN A 131 19.02 2.50 2.34
C GLN A 131 19.92 1.36 2.82
N ILE A 132 21.01 1.72 3.49
CA ILE A 132 21.98 0.78 4.07
C ILE A 132 21.85 0.83 5.59
N ALA A 133 21.33 -0.24 6.18
CA ALA A 133 21.06 -0.36 7.61
C ALA A 133 22.04 -1.35 8.27
N GLY A 134 22.86 -0.87 9.19
CA GLY A 134 23.74 -1.71 10.01
C GLY A 134 23.04 -2.21 11.27
N HIS A 135 23.29 -3.48 11.62
CA HIS A 135 22.76 -4.12 12.81
C HIS A 135 23.85 -4.87 13.59
N THR A 136 23.68 -4.95 14.90
CA THR A 136 24.50 -5.78 15.80
C THR A 136 23.63 -6.81 16.50
N ASP A 137 24.28 -7.77 17.15
CA ASP A 137 23.62 -8.52 18.21
C ASP A 137 23.60 -7.72 19.51
N SER A 138 22.95 -8.27 20.54
CA SER A 138 22.80 -7.62 21.85
C SER A 138 23.98 -7.80 22.80
N THR A 139 25.15 -8.21 22.30
CA THR A 139 26.34 -8.38 23.14
C THR A 139 27.11 -7.07 23.20
N GLY A 140 27.52 -6.66 24.40
CA GLY A 140 28.34 -5.45 24.59
C GLY A 140 27.50 -4.22 24.96
N ASP A 141 28.12 -3.06 24.86
CA ASP A 141 27.48 -1.79 25.19
C ASP A 141 26.59 -1.30 24.05
N ALA A 142 25.39 -0.80 24.39
CA ALA A 142 24.40 -0.38 23.41
C ALA A 142 24.85 0.84 22.59
N ALA A 143 25.56 1.80 23.19
CA ALA A 143 26.06 2.97 22.48
C ALA A 143 27.19 2.59 21.53
N TYR A 144 28.09 1.70 21.97
CA TYR A 144 29.11 1.11 21.11
C TYR A 144 28.50 0.34 19.93
N ASN A 145 27.49 -0.49 20.18
CA ASN A 145 26.77 -1.25 19.16
C ASN A 145 26.10 -0.34 18.12
N LYS A 146 25.48 0.75 18.59
CA LYS A 146 24.92 1.79 17.72
C LYS A 146 26.00 2.40 16.82
N ASP A 147 27.09 2.87 17.38
CA ASP A 147 28.19 3.51 16.65
C ASP A 147 28.87 2.54 15.65
N LEU A 148 29.16 1.30 16.07
CA LEU A 148 29.70 0.25 15.19
C LEU A 148 28.77 -0.04 14.01
N SER A 149 27.46 -0.10 14.25
CA SER A 149 26.49 -0.33 13.18
C SER A 149 26.45 0.81 12.16
N VAL A 150 26.60 2.07 12.60
CA VAL A 150 26.69 3.24 11.72
C VAL A 150 27.97 3.17 10.89
N ARG A 151 29.12 2.90 11.51
CA ARG A 151 30.40 2.78 10.79
C ARG A 151 30.36 1.72 9.71
N ARG A 152 29.81 0.53 10.01
CA ARG A 152 29.65 -0.55 9.02
C ARG A 152 28.75 -0.16 7.85
N ALA A 153 27.63 0.51 8.13
CA ALA A 153 26.76 1.02 7.07
C ALA A 153 27.48 2.05 6.19
N ASN A 154 28.26 2.95 6.80
CA ASN A 154 29.08 3.92 6.07
C ASN A 154 30.19 3.27 5.24
N ALA A 155 30.84 2.21 5.75
CA ALA A 155 31.86 1.47 5.01
C ALA A 155 31.27 0.85 3.72
N VAL A 156 30.06 0.28 3.80
CA VAL A 156 29.34 -0.22 2.63
C VAL A 156 28.98 0.92 1.67
N LYS A 157 28.43 2.03 2.17
CA LYS A 157 28.11 3.21 1.34
C LYS A 157 29.34 3.73 0.59
N ASN A 158 30.46 3.87 1.29
CA ASN A 158 31.71 4.35 0.69
C ASN A 158 32.21 3.39 -0.40
N TYR A 159 32.10 2.08 -0.18
CA TYR A 159 32.46 1.11 -1.20
C TYR A 159 31.54 1.17 -2.43
N LEU A 160 30.22 1.33 -2.24
CA LEU A 160 29.29 1.51 -3.37
C LEU A 160 29.56 2.82 -4.13
N LEU A 161 29.92 3.89 -3.42
CA LEU A 161 30.36 5.15 -4.02
C LEU A 161 31.60 4.95 -4.90
N GLU A 162 32.61 4.22 -4.42
CA GLU A 162 33.81 3.87 -5.22
C GLU A 162 33.48 3.06 -6.47
N LYS A 163 32.36 2.30 -6.45
CA LYS A 163 31.84 1.55 -7.59
C LYS A 163 30.96 2.39 -8.53
N GLY A 164 30.78 3.68 -8.24
CA GLY A 164 30.06 4.62 -9.07
C GLY A 164 28.56 4.73 -8.77
N VAL A 165 28.08 4.20 -7.64
CA VAL A 165 26.69 4.43 -7.20
C VAL A 165 26.54 5.87 -6.73
N ASP A 166 25.49 6.56 -7.20
CA ASP A 166 25.25 7.96 -6.86
C ASP A 166 24.99 8.12 -5.34
N PRO A 167 25.76 8.94 -4.62
CA PRO A 167 25.55 9.17 -3.19
C PRO A 167 24.23 9.87 -2.87
N SER A 168 23.60 10.56 -3.82
CA SER A 168 22.34 11.30 -3.62
C SER A 168 21.16 10.38 -3.30
N ILE A 169 21.19 9.16 -3.85
CA ILE A 169 20.17 8.11 -3.63
C ILE A 169 20.53 7.19 -2.46
N MET A 170 21.72 7.34 -1.84
CA MET A 170 22.21 6.45 -0.78
C MET A 170 22.09 7.06 0.61
N THR A 171 21.39 6.37 1.51
CA THR A 171 21.29 6.72 2.93
C THR A 171 21.85 5.62 3.83
N THR A 172 22.40 5.99 4.98
CA THR A 172 22.94 5.05 5.97
C THR A 172 22.25 5.22 7.31
N VAL A 173 21.95 4.10 7.96
CA VAL A 173 21.37 4.05 9.31
C VAL A 173 22.07 2.96 10.10
N GLY A 174 22.42 3.22 11.35
CA GLY A 174 22.86 2.18 12.27
C GLY A 174 21.78 1.92 13.31
N TRP A 175 21.25 0.71 13.41
CA TRP A 175 20.23 0.36 14.40
C TRP A 175 20.81 -0.21 15.70
N GLY A 176 22.11 -0.51 15.73
CA GLY A 176 22.70 -1.33 16.79
C GLY A 176 21.90 -2.63 16.95
N GLU A 177 21.56 -2.96 18.19
CA GLU A 177 20.82 -4.18 18.56
C GLU A 177 19.30 -4.01 18.56
N THR A 178 18.78 -2.82 18.27
CA THR A 178 17.35 -2.46 18.49
C THR A 178 16.37 -3.09 17.50
N LYS A 179 16.86 -3.69 16.42
CA LYS A 179 16.07 -4.34 15.36
C LYS A 179 16.57 -5.77 15.11
N PRO A 180 16.43 -6.68 16.09
CA PRO A 180 16.82 -8.07 15.92
C PRO A 180 15.85 -8.79 14.98
N ILE A 181 16.38 -9.72 14.18
CA ILE A 181 15.61 -10.62 13.31
C ILE A 181 15.59 -12.05 13.83
N ALA A 182 16.40 -12.35 14.84
CA ALA A 182 16.52 -13.65 15.46
C ALA A 182 16.80 -13.52 16.97
N ASP A 183 16.70 -14.64 17.69
CA ASP A 183 16.88 -14.67 19.13
C ASP A 183 18.33 -14.38 19.56
N ASN A 184 18.53 -13.29 20.28
CA ASN A 184 19.83 -12.88 20.83
C ASN A 184 20.36 -13.79 21.94
N SER A 185 19.51 -14.63 22.54
CA SER A 185 19.94 -15.59 23.57
C SER A 185 20.83 -16.69 22.96
N THR A 186 20.64 -17.02 21.68
CA THR A 186 21.37 -18.11 21.00
C THR A 186 22.55 -17.59 20.18
N ARG A 187 23.63 -18.39 20.09
CA ARG A 187 24.79 -18.04 19.24
C ARG A 187 24.39 -17.88 17.77
N ALA A 188 23.50 -18.74 17.29
CA ALA A 188 23.01 -18.71 15.91
C ALA A 188 22.20 -17.44 15.63
N GLY A 189 21.23 -17.09 16.49
CA GLY A 189 20.43 -15.88 16.31
C GLY A 189 21.25 -14.60 16.42
N ARG A 190 22.24 -14.54 17.33
CA ARG A 190 23.21 -13.43 17.35
C ARG A 190 23.97 -13.31 16.02
N ALA A 191 24.38 -14.42 15.42
CA ALA A 191 25.06 -14.38 14.12
C ALA A 191 24.18 -13.82 13.00
N GLN A 192 22.87 -14.10 13.02
CA GLN A 192 21.91 -13.54 12.07
C GLN A 192 21.64 -12.04 12.34
N ASN A 193 21.63 -11.62 13.60
CA ASN A 193 21.42 -10.22 13.97
C ASN A 193 22.59 -9.30 13.57
N ARG A 194 23.83 -9.83 13.58
CA ARG A 194 24.98 -9.12 13.03
C ARG A 194 24.92 -9.12 11.51
N ARG A 195 24.28 -8.11 10.93
CA ARG A 195 24.06 -7.99 9.48
C ARG A 195 24.09 -6.54 9.00
N VAL A 196 24.23 -6.37 7.70
CA VAL A 196 23.89 -5.13 6.99
C VAL A 196 22.74 -5.45 6.05
N GLU A 197 21.68 -4.66 6.14
CA GLU A 197 20.50 -4.75 5.29
C GLU A 197 20.54 -3.60 4.28
N ILE A 198 20.37 -3.93 3.00
CA ILE A 198 20.37 -2.96 1.91
C ILE A 198 19.00 -3.03 1.25
N THR A 199 18.22 -1.97 1.41
CA THR A 199 16.89 -1.83 0.80
C THR A 199 16.99 -0.91 -0.39
N ILE A 200 16.58 -1.39 -1.56
CA ILE A 200 16.61 -0.66 -2.82
C ILE A 200 15.17 -0.43 -3.25
N SER A 201 14.81 0.81 -3.57
CA SER A 201 13.52 1.14 -4.19
C SER A 201 13.75 1.62 -5.62
N GLY A 202 12.91 1.18 -6.56
CA GLY A 202 13.01 1.60 -7.95
C GLY A 202 11.94 0.98 -8.84
N GLU A 203 12.04 1.20 -10.15
CA GLU A 203 11.16 0.56 -11.13
C GLU A 203 11.85 -0.63 -11.79
N GLN A 204 11.17 -1.78 -11.82
CA GLN A 204 11.68 -2.98 -12.49
C GLN A 204 11.61 -2.77 -14.01
N ARG A 205 12.67 -3.15 -14.74
CA ARG A 205 12.65 -3.13 -16.21
C ARG A 205 11.57 -4.10 -16.67
N VAL A 206 10.46 -3.58 -17.16
CA VAL A 206 9.48 -4.36 -17.92
C VAL A 206 10.15 -4.61 -19.27
N GLN A 207 10.75 -5.80 -19.42
CA GLN A 207 11.27 -6.29 -20.71
C GLN A 207 10.12 -6.80 -21.56
#